data_AF-D7KYK3-F1
#
_entry.id   AF-D7KYK3-F1
#
_cell.length_a   1.000
_cell.length_b   1.000
_cell.length_c   1.000
_cell.angle_alpha   90.00
_cell.angle_beta   90.00
_cell.angle_gamma   90.00
#
_symmetry.space_group_name_H-M   'P 1'
#
loop_
_entity.id
_entity.type
_entity.pdbx_description
1 polymer ?
#
loop_
_entity_poly.entity_id
_entity_poly.type
_entity_poly.pdbx_seq_one_letter_code
_entity_poly.pdbx_strand_id
1 'polypeptide(L)' 'MSHRKVEHPGHVSLGFLPRKRANRQAFLSDMPSLIILLSLSHSMIRTSSKFTNGQFQTTQEKAKFYDRVKA' A
#
# COMPACT_ATOMS: atom_id res chain seq x y z
N MET A 1 -9.17 -27.53 14.54
CA MET A 1 -8.93 -26.10 14.29
C MET A 1 -8.37 -25.45 15.55
N SER A 2 -7.05 -25.25 15.61
CA SER A 2 -6.38 -24.62 16.75
C SER A 2 -6.14 -23.15 16.44
N HIS A 3 -6.68 -22.26 17.28
CA HIS A 3 -6.38 -20.85 17.26
C HIS A 3 -4.95 -20.63 17.74
N ARG A 4 -3.96 -20.57 16.83
CA ARG A 4 -2.68 -19.95 17.15
C ARG A 4 -2.88 -18.44 17.14
N LYS A 5 -2.97 -17.88 18.34
CA LYS A 5 -2.83 -16.45 18.62
C LYS A 5 -1.51 -16.00 17.99
N VAL A 6 -1.59 -15.13 16.98
CA VAL A 6 -0.39 -14.53 16.38
C VAL A 6 0.16 -13.56 17.41
N GLU A 7 1.22 -13.96 18.11
CA GLU A 7 1.91 -13.09 19.04
C GLU A 7 2.71 -12.07 18.24
N HIS A 8 2.38 -10.79 18.47
CA HIS A 8 3.11 -9.58 18.08
C HIS A 8 3.72 -9.56 16.66
N PRO A 9 3.15 -8.80 15.71
CA PRO A 9 3.82 -8.57 14.44
C PRO A 9 5.16 -7.88 14.70
N GLY A 10 6.25 -8.58 14.37
CA GLY A 10 7.59 -8.02 14.32
C GLY A 10 7.60 -6.71 13.54
N HIS A 11 8.53 -5.84 13.94
CA HIS A 11 8.64 -4.41 13.69
C HIS A 11 8.72 -3.97 12.21
N VAL A 12 7.86 -4.46 11.30
CA VAL A 12 7.80 -4.05 9.89
C VAL A 12 6.46 -4.47 9.28
N SER A 13 5.39 -3.76 9.59
CA SER A 13 4.21 -3.74 8.72
C SER A 13 3.39 -2.46 8.92
N LEU A 14 3.59 -1.52 8.00
CA LEU A 14 2.68 -0.37 7.77
C LEU A 14 1.22 -0.81 7.53
N GLY A 15 0.94 -2.12 7.45
CA GLY A 15 -0.38 -2.71 7.31
C GLY A 15 -1.28 -2.67 8.55
N PHE A 16 -0.73 -2.43 9.75
CA PHE A 16 -1.52 -2.36 10.99
C PHE A 16 -1.75 -0.95 11.53
N LEU A 17 -1.22 0.08 10.86
CA LEU A 17 -1.61 1.44 11.20
C LEU A 17 -3.10 1.62 10.87
N PRO A 18 -3.89 2.22 11.76
CA PRO A 18 -5.31 2.45 11.50
C PRO A 18 -5.42 3.32 10.24
N ARG A 19 -5.99 2.74 9.19
CA ARG A 19 -6.36 3.47 7.99
C ARG A 19 -7.40 4.53 8.38
N LYS A 20 -7.40 5.67 7.68
CA LYS A 20 -8.33 6.80 7.85
C LYS A 20 -8.02 7.78 9.01
N ARG A 21 -6.75 7.99 9.37
CA ARG A 21 -6.39 9.13 10.23
C ARG A 21 -6.62 10.45 9.49
N ALA A 22 -7.13 11.46 10.19
CA ALA A 22 -7.28 12.81 9.67
C ALA A 22 -5.91 13.40 9.33
N ASN A 23 -5.80 14.09 8.20
CA ASN A 23 -4.59 14.81 7.84
C ASN A 23 -4.51 16.11 8.64
N ARG A 24 -3.39 16.36 9.33
CA ARG A 24 -3.12 17.64 9.99
C ARG A 24 -2.18 18.43 9.10
N GLN A 25 -2.64 19.55 8.55
CA GLN A 25 -1.76 20.49 7.89
C GLN A 25 -0.76 21.01 8.93
N ALA A 26 0.52 20.68 8.76
CA ALA A 26 1.56 21.27 9.60
C ALA A 26 1.68 22.75 9.24
N PHE A 27 1.53 23.63 10.22
CA PHE A 27 1.86 25.05 10.08
C PHE A 27 3.38 25.16 10.11
N LEU A 28 4.02 24.80 9.00
CA LEU A 28 5.46 24.97 8.83
C LEU A 28 5.70 26.46 8.59
N SER A 29 6.21 27.13 9.62
CA SER A 29 6.71 28.50 9.52
C SER A 29 7.78 28.56 8.44
N ASP A 30 7.44 29.21 7.34
CA ASP A 30 8.31 29.89 6.37
C ASP A 30 9.74 29.35 6.27
N MET A 31 9.93 28.28 5.50
CA MET A 31 11.07 28.06 4.59
C MET A 31 10.76 26.80 3.77
N PRO A 32 10.32 26.92 2.50
CA PRO A 32 10.12 25.74 1.67
C PRO A 32 11.48 25.13 1.32
N SER A 33 11.85 24.04 1.99
CA SER A 33 13.02 23.25 1.58
C SER A 33 12.87 22.79 0.13
N LEU A 34 13.98 22.69 -0.61
CA LEU A 34 14.00 22.28 -2.02
C LEU A 34 13.28 20.94 -2.28
N ILE A 35 13.16 20.10 -1.25
CA ILE A 35 12.44 18.83 -1.26
C ILE A 35 10.93 19.02 -1.50
N ILE A 36 10.34 20.11 -1.01
CA ILE A 36 8.89 20.40 -1.13
C ILE A 36 8.53 20.93 -2.51
N LEU A 37 9.45 21.67 -3.15
CA LEU A 37 9.24 22.30 -4.46
C LEU A 37 9.58 21.37 -5.63
N LEU A 38 10.14 20.18 -5.37
CA LEU A 38 10.50 19.25 -6.42
C LEU A 38 9.25 18.65 -7.07
N SER A 39 9.14 18.79 -8.39
CA SER A 39 8.14 18.07 -9.18
C SER A 39 8.46 16.58 -9.19
N LEU A 40 7.68 15.78 -8.44
CA LEU A 40 7.82 14.32 -8.45
C LEU A 40 7.20 13.72 -9.72
N SER A 41 8.01 13.50 -10.75
CA SER A 41 7.67 12.64 -11.87
C SER A 41 7.60 11.19 -11.41
N HIS A 42 6.39 10.61 -11.36
CA HIS A 42 6.21 9.18 -11.05
C HIS A 42 6.16 8.36 -12.33
N SER A 43 7.01 7.33 -12.43
CA SER A 43 7.09 6.44 -13.60
C SER A 43 6.14 5.23 -13.51
N MET A 44 5.91 4.65 -12.33
CA MET A 44 4.99 3.52 -12.16
C MET A 44 4.51 3.38 -10.71
N ILE A 45 3.19 3.25 -10.53
CA ILE A 45 2.56 2.99 -9.22
C ILE A 45 2.16 1.52 -9.14
N ARG A 46 2.57 0.81 -8.07
CA ARG A 46 2.17 -0.58 -7.83
C ARG A 46 0.73 -0.66 -7.32
N THR A 47 -0.17 -1.23 -8.11
CA THR A 47 -1.60 -1.43 -7.81
C THR A 47 -1.93 -2.85 -7.35
N SER A 48 -0.95 -3.75 -7.37
CA SER A 48 -1.11 -5.12 -6.90
C SER A 48 -1.56 -5.21 -5.43
N SER A 49 -2.32 -6.27 -5.10
CA SER A 49 -2.80 -6.53 -3.74
C SER A 49 -1.68 -6.50 -2.68
N LYS A 50 -2.00 -5.96 -1.50
CA LYS A 50 -1.12 -5.92 -0.31
C LYS A 50 -1.49 -6.93 0.78
N PHE A 51 -2.55 -7.72 0.57
CA PHE A 51 -2.96 -8.78 1.52
C PHE A 51 -2.04 -10.01 1.46
N THR A 52 -1.40 -10.23 0.30
CA THR A 52 -0.47 -11.33 0.04
C THR A 52 0.68 -10.80 -0.83
N ASN A 53 1.51 -11.69 -1.38
CA ASN A 53 2.47 -11.34 -2.42
C ASN A 53 1.73 -10.98 -3.72
N GLY A 54 1.39 -9.71 -3.91
CA GLY A 54 0.62 -9.22 -5.06
C GLY A 54 1.35 -9.44 -6.38
N GLN A 55 0.82 -10.35 -7.21
CA GLN A 55 1.41 -10.74 -8.50
C GLN A 55 0.86 -9.92 -9.68
N PHE A 56 -0.44 -9.57 -9.64
CA PHE A 56 -1.12 -8.88 -10.75
C PHE A 56 -1.37 -7.42 -10.41
N GLN A 57 -1.16 -6.53 -11.38
CA GLN A 57 -1.48 -5.10 -11.25
C GLN A 57 -2.96 -4.84 -11.52
N THR A 58 -3.56 -5.63 -12.43
CA THR A 58 -4.98 -5.48 -12.81
C THR A 58 -5.75 -6.79 -12.66
N THR A 59 -7.07 -6.68 -12.53
CA THR A 59 -7.98 -7.83 -12.52
C THR A 59 -8.03 -8.56 -13.86
N GLN A 60 -7.90 -7.83 -14.97
CA GLN A 60 -7.87 -8.40 -16.32
C GLN A 60 -6.60 -9.24 -16.54
N GLU A 61 -5.45 -8.78 -16.07
CA GLU A 61 -4.19 -9.56 -16.10
C GLU A 61 -4.35 -10.88 -15.34
N LYS A 62 -4.96 -10.82 -14.14
CA LYS A 62 -5.27 -12.01 -13.35
C LYS A 62 -6.22 -12.96 -14.08
N ALA A 63 -7.29 -12.44 -14.70
CA ALA A 63 -8.26 -13.25 -15.42
C ALA A 63 -7.65 -13.91 -16.67
N LYS A 64 -6.80 -13.19 -17.42
CA LYS A 64 -6.06 -13.75 -18.56
C LYS A 64 -5.05 -14.81 -18.13
N PHE A 65 -4.40 -14.65 -16.98
CA PHE A 65 -3.40 -15.60 -16.49
C PHE A 65 -4.02 -16.92 -16.01
N TYR A 66 -5.22 -16.88 -15.41
CA TYR A 66 -5.88 -18.08 -14.86
C TYR A 66 -6.98 -18.67 -15.77
N ASP A 67 -7.13 -18.17 -17.00
CA ASP A 67 -8.17 -18.60 -17.96
C ASP A 67 -9.59 -18.66 -17.34
N ARG A 68 -10.34 -19.75 -17.57
CA ARG A 68 -11.68 -20.00 -17.02
C ARG A 68 -11.58 -20.45 -15.56
N VAL A 69 -11.36 -19.51 -14.66
CA VAL A 69 -11.56 -19.78 -13.23
C VAL A 69 -13.07 -19.89 -12.98
N LYS A 70 -13.48 -20.94 -12.27
CA LYS A 70 -14.86 -21.14 -11.83
C LYS A 70 -15.31 -19.89 -11.04
N ALA A 71 -16.39 -19.26 -11.49
CA ALA A 71 -17.03 -18.15 -10.81
C ALA A 71 -17.57 -18.59 -9.43
#